data_AF-A0A349L2Z4-F1
#
_entry.id   AF-A0A349L2Z4-F1
#
_cell.length_a   1.000
_cell.length_b   1.000
_cell.length_c   1.000
_cell.angle_alpha   90.00
_cell.angle_beta   90.00
_cell.angle_gamma   90.00
#
_symmetry.space_group_name_H-M   'P 1'
#
loop_
_entity.id
_entity.type
_entity.pdbx_description
1 polymer ?
#
loop_
_entity_poly.entity_id
_entity_poly.type
_entity_poly.pdbx_seq_one_letter_code
_entity_poly.pdbx_strand_id
1 'polypeptide(L)'
;MWITYLKELLELARDRKTLVFAVLIPIFAMPLLGGAFIYLSTAMFRHAQSVQMNYAIVGKEHAPLLSARFAANPSFREVQLDGEAAIRPAIAAERIKFALVIPEGFENELKIQNQASIARHSNSASSTDLTRKRVMKLIKAQNDSLRQAALAPLRLNRKQLQFALTPITLVEHSTADKREQMGSLVGGMLPYILLMVCQMVAMYPSIDLGAGEKERGTLETLLLAPVRRGSIV
;
A
#
# COMPACT_ATOMS: atom_id res chain seq x y z
N MET A 1 32.51 -29.50 25.51
CA MET A 1 31.28 -28.70 25.47
C MET A 1 31.59 -27.21 25.33
N TRP A 2 31.77 -26.40 26.39
CA TRP A 2 31.97 -24.95 26.18
C TRP A 2 33.28 -24.60 25.43
N ILE A 3 34.37 -25.30 25.74
CA ILE A 3 35.69 -25.05 25.12
C ILE A 3 35.71 -25.45 23.64
N THR A 4 35.09 -26.59 23.29
CA THR A 4 34.95 -27.05 21.89
C THR A 4 34.05 -26.12 21.11
N TYR A 5 32.89 -25.76 21.66
CA TYR A 5 31.98 -24.78 21.07
C TYR A 5 32.65 -23.43 20.79
N LEU A 6 33.39 -22.88 21.76
CA LEU A 6 34.12 -21.62 21.58
C LEU A 6 35.22 -21.72 20.52
N LYS A 7 35.88 -22.89 20.40
CA LYS A 7 36.88 -23.14 19.36
C LYS A 7 36.25 -23.11 17.98
N GLU A 8 35.16 -23.84 17.77
CA GLU A 8 34.44 -23.88 16.50
C GLU A 8 33.88 -22.49 16.15
N LEU A 9 33.31 -21.77 17.10
CA LEU A 9 32.84 -20.39 16.90
C LEU A 9 33.99 -19.45 16.48
N LEU A 10 35.18 -19.65 17.05
CA LEU A 10 36.38 -18.85 16.74
C LEU A 10 36.95 -19.19 15.35
N GLU A 11 36.90 -20.46 14.94
CA GLU A 11 37.27 -20.88 13.58
C GLU A 11 36.29 -20.31 12.55
N LEU A 12 35.00 -20.37 12.85
CA LEU A 12 33.94 -19.76 12.03
C LEU A 12 34.11 -18.24 11.91
N ALA A 13 34.46 -17.58 13.02
CA ALA A 13 34.72 -16.14 13.05
C ALA A 13 36.02 -15.74 12.34
N ARG A 14 36.94 -16.68 12.09
CA ARG A 14 38.16 -16.44 11.31
C ARG A 14 37.94 -16.63 9.81
N ASP A 15 36.92 -17.38 9.40
CA ASP A 15 36.53 -17.47 8.00
C ASP A 15 35.88 -16.17 7.53
N ARG A 16 36.74 -15.28 7.02
CA ARG A 16 36.37 -13.96 6.52
C ARG A 16 35.38 -14.04 5.36
N LYS A 17 35.46 -15.10 4.53
CA LYS A 17 34.54 -15.24 3.39
C LYS A 17 33.15 -15.57 3.92
N THR A 18 33.06 -16.58 4.79
CA THR A 18 31.79 -16.98 5.40
C THR A 18 31.18 -15.84 6.21
N LEU A 19 31.95 -15.08 7.00
CA LEU A 19 31.44 -13.90 7.69
C LEU A 19 30.96 -12.78 6.75
N VAL A 20 31.67 -12.53 5.65
CA VAL A 20 31.24 -11.52 4.66
C VAL A 20 29.92 -11.93 4.02
N PHE A 21 29.78 -13.18 3.58
CA PHE A 21 28.54 -13.65 2.95
C PHE A 21 27.36 -13.79 3.94
N ALA A 22 27.62 -14.24 5.17
CA ALA A 22 26.59 -14.53 6.16
C ALA A 22 26.12 -13.28 6.92
N VAL A 23 27.00 -12.31 7.18
CA VAL A 23 26.70 -11.15 8.03
C VAL A 23 26.76 -9.84 7.23
N LEU A 24 27.88 -9.59 6.55
CA LEU A 24 28.09 -8.30 5.87
C LEU A 24 27.10 -8.12 4.71
N ILE A 25 26.95 -9.11 3.84
CA ILE A 25 26.06 -9.00 2.68
C ILE A 25 24.61 -8.73 3.11
N PRO A 26 23.96 -9.47 4.03
CA PRO A 26 22.59 -9.16 4.44
C PRO A 26 22.45 -7.76 5.05
N ILE A 27 23.41 -7.30 5.86
CA ILE A 27 23.39 -5.97 6.47
C ILE A 27 23.36 -4.85 5.43
N PHE A 28 24.05 -5.01 4.30
CA PHE A 28 24.09 -3.98 3.25
C PHE A 28 23.06 -4.22 2.15
N ALA A 29 22.88 -5.47 1.71
CA ALA A 29 21.97 -5.85 0.65
C ALA A 29 20.51 -5.68 1.05
N MET A 30 20.11 -6.00 2.30
CA MET A 30 18.71 -5.86 2.71
C MET A 30 18.24 -4.41 2.73
N PRO A 31 18.96 -3.44 3.34
CA PRO A 31 18.59 -2.03 3.25
C PRO A 31 18.62 -1.50 1.81
N LEU A 32 19.59 -1.93 0.99
CA LEU A 32 19.69 -1.52 -0.41
C LEU A 32 18.48 -2.01 -1.21
N LEU A 33 18.16 -3.30 -1.13
CA LEU A 33 17.01 -3.92 -1.81
C LEU A 33 15.69 -3.36 -1.28
N GLY A 34 15.56 -3.19 0.04
CA GLY A 34 14.38 -2.60 0.68
C GLY A 34 14.17 -1.15 0.25
N GLY A 35 15.24 -0.35 0.23
CA GLY A 35 15.22 1.03 -0.26
C GLY A 35 14.84 1.12 -1.74
N ALA A 36 15.43 0.26 -2.58
CA ALA A 36 15.08 0.16 -4.00
C ALA A 36 13.62 -0.26 -4.20
N PHE A 37 13.12 -1.20 -3.41
CA PHE A 37 11.73 -1.63 -3.44
C PHE A 37 10.77 -0.52 -3.02
N ILE A 38 11.07 0.24 -1.96
CA ILE A 38 10.28 1.40 -1.54
C ILE A 38 10.29 2.46 -2.64
N TYR A 39 11.46 2.78 -3.20
CA TYR A 39 11.58 3.73 -4.29
C TYR A 39 10.74 3.32 -5.51
N LEU A 40 10.89 2.08 -5.97
CA LEU A 40 10.13 1.56 -7.11
C LEU A 40 8.63 1.53 -6.82
N SER A 41 8.22 1.10 -5.62
CA SER A 41 6.81 1.08 -5.20
C SER A 41 6.21 2.48 -5.18
N THR A 42 6.93 3.48 -4.65
CA THR A 42 6.46 4.87 -4.67
C THR A 42 6.46 5.47 -6.07
N ALA A 43 7.39 5.09 -6.94
CA ALA A 43 7.41 5.51 -8.34
C ALA A 43 6.20 4.91 -9.10
N MET A 44 5.96 3.62 -8.94
CA MET A 44 4.79 2.89 -9.46
C MET A 44 3.49 3.49 -8.95
N PHE A 45 3.39 3.79 -7.66
CA PHE A 45 2.21 4.41 -7.07
C PHE A 45 1.95 5.81 -7.62
N ARG A 46 3.00 6.63 -7.79
CA ARG A 46 2.91 7.94 -8.43
C ARG A 46 2.46 7.83 -9.88
N HIS A 47 2.99 6.86 -10.63
CA HIS A 47 2.55 6.57 -12.00
C HIS A 47 1.09 6.12 -12.05
N ALA A 48 0.68 5.17 -11.21
CA ALA A 48 -0.71 4.72 -11.11
C ALA A 48 -1.65 5.88 -10.72
N GLN A 49 -1.16 6.86 -9.95
CA GLN A 49 -1.92 8.06 -9.67
C GLN A 49 -2.00 9.01 -10.88
N SER A 50 -0.97 9.13 -11.71
CA SER A 50 -0.99 9.98 -12.90
C SER A 50 -1.69 9.35 -14.11
N VAL A 51 -1.95 8.04 -14.10
CA VAL A 51 -2.72 7.37 -15.17
C VAL A 51 -4.11 7.98 -15.22
N GLN A 52 -4.45 8.52 -16.39
CA GLN A 52 -5.78 9.06 -16.69
C GLN A 52 -6.80 7.92 -16.60
N MET A 53 -7.81 8.10 -15.76
CA MET A 53 -8.89 7.14 -15.64
C MET A 53 -9.94 7.42 -16.71
N ASN A 54 -10.10 6.49 -17.63
CA ASN A 54 -11.19 6.54 -18.59
C ASN A 54 -12.53 6.39 -17.85
N TYR A 55 -13.45 7.32 -18.07
CA TYR A 55 -14.77 7.31 -17.47
C TYR A 55 -15.83 7.65 -18.52
N ALA A 56 -17.08 7.29 -18.23
CA ALA A 56 -18.23 7.73 -19.02
C ALA A 56 -19.26 8.42 -18.11
N ILE A 57 -19.98 9.39 -18.67
CA ILE A 57 -21.17 9.98 -18.03
C ILE A 57 -22.34 9.75 -18.98
N VAL A 58 -23.40 9.13 -18.47
CA VAL A 58 -24.70 9.01 -19.14
C VAL A 58 -25.64 10.04 -18.53
N GLY A 59 -26.39 10.76 -19.36
CA GLY A 59 -27.25 11.87 -18.92
C GLY A 59 -26.47 13.17 -18.68
N LYS A 60 -25.46 13.47 -19.51
CA LYS A 60 -24.59 14.64 -19.34
C LYS A 60 -25.37 15.96 -19.40
N GLU A 61 -26.43 16.00 -20.20
CA GLU A 61 -27.35 17.12 -20.34
C GLU A 61 -28.07 17.48 -19.04
N HIS A 62 -28.26 16.52 -18.13
CA HIS A 62 -28.94 16.74 -16.85
C HIS A 62 -28.02 17.33 -15.77
N ALA A 63 -26.70 17.42 -16.01
CA ALA A 63 -25.73 18.00 -15.07
C ALA A 63 -24.48 18.59 -15.78
N PRO A 64 -24.62 19.69 -16.53
CA PRO A 64 -23.54 20.35 -17.26
C PRO A 64 -22.40 20.83 -16.35
N LEU A 65 -22.72 21.38 -15.17
CA LEU A 65 -21.73 21.83 -14.18
C LEU A 65 -20.88 20.69 -13.62
N LEU A 66 -21.50 19.53 -13.35
CA LEU A 66 -20.77 18.38 -12.84
C LEU A 66 -19.88 17.79 -13.92
N SER A 67 -20.41 17.62 -15.13
CA SER A 67 -19.64 17.07 -16.24
C SER A 67 -18.45 17.95 -16.65
N ALA A 68 -18.60 19.28 -16.63
CA ALA A 68 -17.51 20.22 -16.83
C ALA A 68 -16.40 20.09 -15.78
N ARG A 69 -16.75 19.86 -14.50
CA ARG A 69 -15.75 19.62 -13.44
C ARG A 69 -14.97 18.33 -13.63
N PHE A 70 -15.62 17.27 -14.10
CA PHE A 70 -14.93 16.03 -14.44
C PHE A 70 -14.01 16.22 -15.65
N ALA A 71 -14.47 16.91 -16.69
CA ALA A 71 -13.68 17.21 -17.89
C ALA A 71 -12.48 18.13 -17.63
N ALA A 72 -12.61 19.08 -16.69
CA ALA A 72 -11.52 20.00 -16.31
C ALA A 72 -10.40 19.33 -15.49
N ASN A 73 -10.61 18.10 -15.00
CA ASN A 73 -9.63 17.41 -14.17
C ASN A 73 -8.72 16.50 -15.03
N PRO A 74 -7.40 16.74 -15.07
CA PRO A 74 -6.46 16.00 -15.92
C PRO A 74 -6.32 14.51 -15.55
N SER A 75 -6.84 14.09 -14.39
CA SER A 75 -6.82 12.69 -13.95
C SER A 75 -7.91 11.83 -14.61
N PHE A 76 -8.83 12.44 -15.35
CA PHE A 76 -10.00 11.77 -15.93
C PHE A 76 -10.07 12.02 -17.43
N ARG A 77 -10.37 10.97 -18.20
CA ARG A 77 -10.57 11.06 -19.64
C ARG A 77 -11.97 10.56 -19.99
N GLU A 78 -12.79 11.43 -20.55
CA GLU A 78 -14.16 11.09 -20.93
C GLU A 78 -14.17 10.19 -22.17
N VAL A 79 -14.96 9.12 -22.11
CA VAL A 79 -15.26 8.22 -23.20
C VAL A 79 -16.76 8.26 -23.43
N GLN A 80 -17.18 8.61 -24.64
CA GLN A 80 -18.59 8.60 -25.01
C GLN A 80 -19.11 7.16 -25.11
N LEU A 81 -20.34 6.95 -24.63
CA LEU A 81 -21.09 5.71 -24.71
C LEU A 81 -22.47 5.99 -25.29
N ASP A 82 -23.01 5.02 -26.03
CA ASP A 82 -24.32 5.13 -26.69
C ASP A 82 -25.52 4.90 -25.74
N GLY A 83 -25.28 4.89 -24.42
CA GLY A 83 -26.30 4.75 -23.40
C GLY A 83 -25.91 3.86 -22.22
N GLU A 84 -26.86 3.65 -21.31
CA GLU A 84 -26.65 2.88 -20.07
C GLU A 84 -26.34 1.39 -20.34
N ALA A 85 -26.95 0.81 -21.38
CA ALA A 85 -26.73 -0.58 -21.77
C ALA A 85 -25.26 -0.86 -22.18
N ALA A 86 -24.54 0.16 -22.67
CA ALA A 86 -23.15 0.05 -23.09
C ALA A 86 -22.15 0.11 -21.91
N ILE A 87 -22.61 0.47 -20.70
CA ILE A 87 -21.73 0.63 -19.52
C ILE A 87 -21.10 -0.70 -19.13
N ARG A 88 -21.91 -1.77 -18.99
CA ARG A 88 -21.42 -3.08 -18.56
C ARG A 88 -20.39 -3.68 -19.53
N PRO A 89 -20.63 -3.74 -20.85
CA PRO A 89 -19.62 -4.25 -21.78
C PRO A 89 -18.37 -3.33 -21.84
N ALA A 90 -18.51 -2.02 -21.73
CA ALA A 90 -17.36 -1.11 -21.73
C ALA A 90 -16.46 -1.25 -20.48
N ILE A 91 -17.05 -1.52 -19.31
CA ILE A 91 -16.29 -1.85 -18.09
C ILE A 91 -15.63 -3.23 -18.23
N ALA A 92 -16.35 -4.22 -18.75
CA ALA A 92 -15.82 -5.57 -18.94
C ALA A 92 -14.65 -5.62 -19.94
N ALA A 93 -14.69 -4.79 -21.00
CA ALA A 93 -13.63 -4.63 -21.97
C ALA A 93 -12.50 -3.69 -21.52
N GLU A 94 -12.51 -3.24 -20.26
CA GLU A 94 -11.55 -2.28 -19.68
C GLU A 94 -11.42 -0.93 -20.41
N ARG A 95 -12.37 -0.61 -21.29
CA ARG A 95 -12.39 0.68 -22.02
C ARG A 95 -12.60 1.86 -21.06
N ILE A 96 -13.41 1.64 -20.01
CA ILE A 96 -13.66 2.59 -18.92
C ILE A 96 -13.48 1.90 -17.56
N LYS A 97 -13.05 2.65 -16.54
CA LYS A 97 -12.93 2.14 -15.16
C LYS A 97 -14.20 2.34 -14.34
N PHE A 98 -15.00 3.36 -14.66
CA PHE A 98 -16.32 3.58 -14.06
C PHE A 98 -17.22 4.41 -15.00
N ALA A 99 -18.52 4.33 -14.78
CA ALA A 99 -19.51 5.22 -15.37
C ALA A 99 -20.36 5.88 -14.29
N LEU A 100 -20.79 7.11 -14.55
CA LEU A 100 -21.78 7.82 -13.74
C LEU A 100 -23.08 7.94 -14.55
N VAL A 101 -24.19 7.53 -13.95
CA VAL A 101 -25.53 7.69 -14.53
C VAL A 101 -26.23 8.78 -13.74
N ILE A 102 -26.60 9.84 -14.47
CA ILE A 102 -27.29 11.00 -13.91
C ILE A 102 -28.76 10.89 -14.32
N PRO A 103 -29.69 10.79 -13.35
CA PRO A 103 -31.10 10.62 -13.67
C PRO A 103 -31.68 11.88 -14.33
N GLU A 104 -32.74 11.68 -15.11
CA GLU A 104 -33.53 12.78 -15.65
C GLU A 104 -34.09 13.63 -14.48
N GLY A 105 -34.09 14.95 -14.64
CA GLY A 105 -34.56 15.86 -13.59
C GLY A 105 -33.57 16.15 -12.47
N PHE A 106 -32.32 15.66 -12.50
CA PHE A 106 -31.27 15.96 -11.51
C PHE A 106 -31.14 17.46 -11.22
N GLU A 107 -31.09 18.31 -12.25
CA GLU A 107 -31.05 19.76 -12.08
C GLU A 107 -32.31 20.34 -11.43
N ASN A 108 -33.48 19.78 -11.74
CA ASN A 108 -34.74 20.25 -11.19
C ASN A 108 -34.85 19.89 -9.70
N GLU A 109 -34.44 18.67 -9.32
CA GLU A 109 -34.35 18.26 -7.91
C GLU A 109 -33.43 19.20 -7.12
N LEU A 110 -32.28 19.57 -7.68
CA LEU A 110 -31.37 20.52 -7.03
C LEU A 110 -31.95 21.94 -6.94
N LYS A 111 -32.71 22.40 -7.95
CA LYS A 111 -33.36 23.73 -7.94
C LYS A 111 -34.44 23.83 -6.87
N ILE A 112 -35.18 22.76 -6.62
CA ILE A 112 -36.19 22.68 -5.54
C ILE A 112 -35.59 22.30 -4.17
N GLN A 113 -34.25 22.27 -4.05
CA GLN A 113 -33.50 21.90 -2.84
C GLN A 113 -33.73 20.47 -2.34
N ASN A 114 -34.15 19.55 -3.21
CA ASN A 114 -34.21 18.12 -2.91
C ASN A 114 -32.85 17.44 -3.10
N GLN A 115 -32.67 16.31 -2.41
CA GLN A 115 -31.47 15.50 -2.54
C GLN A 115 -31.50 14.71 -3.86
N ALA A 116 -30.57 15.01 -4.76
CA ALA A 116 -30.38 14.26 -5.98
C ALA A 116 -29.36 13.12 -5.80
N SER A 117 -29.57 12.01 -6.49
CA SER A 117 -28.68 10.84 -6.44
C SER A 117 -28.01 10.58 -7.80
N ILE A 118 -26.77 10.07 -7.77
CA ILE A 118 -26.00 9.70 -8.98
C ILE A 118 -25.55 8.26 -8.79
N ALA A 119 -25.90 7.39 -9.75
CA ALA A 119 -25.48 5.99 -9.71
C ALA A 119 -24.08 5.85 -10.32
N ARG A 120 -23.20 5.13 -9.60
CA ARG A 120 -21.84 4.82 -10.07
C ARG A 120 -21.73 3.34 -10.41
N HIS A 121 -21.47 3.04 -11.67
CA HIS A 121 -21.23 1.68 -12.14
C HIS A 121 -19.71 1.44 -12.24
N SER A 122 -19.21 0.40 -11.61
CA SER A 122 -17.80 0.01 -11.65
C SER A 122 -17.65 -1.50 -11.42
N ASN A 123 -16.54 -2.09 -11.86
CA ASN A 123 -16.21 -3.44 -11.46
C ASN A 123 -15.71 -3.49 -10.01
N SER A 124 -16.47 -4.12 -9.12
CA SER A 124 -16.14 -4.22 -7.69
C SER A 124 -14.93 -5.11 -7.39
N ALA A 125 -14.52 -5.96 -8.33
CA ALA A 125 -13.37 -6.85 -8.19
C ALA A 125 -12.01 -6.17 -8.48
N SER A 126 -12.00 -4.99 -9.10
CA SER A 126 -10.77 -4.30 -9.53
C SER A 126 -10.55 -2.98 -8.78
N SER A 127 -9.54 -2.94 -7.90
CA SER A 127 -8.88 -1.72 -7.38
C SER A 127 -9.81 -0.54 -7.01
N THR A 128 -10.94 -0.83 -6.36
CA THR A 128 -12.07 0.09 -6.19
C THR A 128 -11.76 1.32 -5.33
N ASP A 129 -10.78 1.23 -4.44
CA ASP A 129 -10.59 2.22 -3.38
C ASP A 129 -10.04 3.56 -3.91
N LEU A 130 -9.06 3.55 -4.83
CA LEU A 130 -8.49 4.78 -5.39
C LEU A 130 -9.48 5.53 -6.29
N THR A 131 -10.18 4.81 -7.18
CA THR A 131 -11.18 5.41 -8.07
C THR A 131 -12.34 6.00 -7.28
N ARG A 132 -12.85 5.27 -6.28
CA ARG A 132 -13.90 5.77 -5.38
C ARG A 132 -13.47 7.04 -4.64
N LYS A 133 -12.25 7.06 -4.07
CA LYS A 133 -11.70 8.23 -3.38
C LYS A 133 -11.63 9.46 -4.30
N ARG A 134 -11.19 9.31 -5.55
CA ARG A 134 -11.11 10.41 -6.53
C ARG A 134 -12.48 10.95 -6.93
N VAL A 135 -13.42 10.06 -7.26
CA VAL A 135 -14.80 10.44 -7.60
C VAL A 135 -15.44 11.16 -6.42
N MET A 136 -15.33 10.61 -5.21
CA MET A 136 -15.90 11.21 -4.00
C MET A 136 -15.31 12.60 -3.71
N LYS A 137 -14.01 12.82 -3.98
CA LYS A 137 -13.38 14.14 -3.83
C LYS A 137 -14.03 15.18 -4.75
N LEU A 138 -14.32 14.82 -6.01
CA LEU A 138 -15.00 15.72 -6.96
C LEU A 138 -16.46 15.96 -6.57
N ILE A 139 -17.19 14.91 -6.21
CA ILE A 139 -18.58 15.02 -5.74
C ILE A 139 -18.66 15.89 -4.48
N LYS A 140 -17.74 15.71 -3.51
CA LYS A 140 -17.67 16.54 -2.31
C LYS A 140 -17.46 18.01 -2.65
N ALA A 141 -16.54 18.32 -3.56
CA ALA A 141 -16.30 19.70 -4.00
C ALA A 141 -17.53 20.34 -4.69
N GLN A 142 -18.28 19.54 -5.48
CA GLN A 142 -19.54 20.00 -6.06
C GLN A 142 -20.60 20.22 -4.97
N ASN A 143 -20.76 19.29 -4.05
CA ASN A 143 -21.69 19.40 -2.92
C ASN A 143 -21.37 20.63 -2.07
N ASP A 144 -20.10 20.92 -1.81
CA ASP A 144 -19.69 22.10 -1.06
C ASP A 144 -20.06 23.40 -1.80
N SER A 145 -19.92 23.42 -3.13
CA SER A 145 -20.31 24.58 -3.95
C SER A 145 -21.83 24.80 -3.97
N LEU A 146 -22.61 23.74 -4.17
CA LEU A 146 -24.08 23.80 -4.12
C LEU A 146 -24.58 24.22 -2.75
N ARG A 147 -23.97 23.68 -1.69
CA ARG A 147 -24.33 24.01 -0.31
C ARG A 147 -24.01 25.47 0.03
N GLN A 148 -22.88 25.99 -0.43
CA GLN A 148 -22.55 27.42 -0.27
C GLN A 148 -23.57 28.32 -1.00
N ALA A 149 -23.98 27.95 -2.21
CA ALA A 149 -25.01 28.69 -2.94
C ALA A 149 -26.38 28.64 -2.23
N ALA A 150 -26.77 27.48 -1.69
CA ALA A 150 -28.02 27.32 -0.95
C ALA A 150 -28.04 28.10 0.38
N LEU A 151 -26.88 28.26 1.03
CA LEU A 151 -26.75 28.96 2.32
C LEU A 151 -26.44 30.45 2.17
N ALA A 152 -26.08 30.93 0.97
CA ALA A 152 -25.80 32.34 0.71
C ALA A 152 -26.96 33.30 1.09
N PRO A 153 -28.24 32.96 0.85
CA PRO A 153 -29.38 33.81 1.25
C PRO A 153 -29.51 34.00 2.76
N LEU A 154 -29.02 33.05 3.57
CA LEU A 154 -29.11 33.11 5.04
C LEU A 154 -28.15 34.13 5.67
N ARG A 155 -27.29 34.79 4.87
CA ARG A 155 -26.31 35.81 5.31
C ARG A 155 -25.51 35.39 6.55
N LEU A 156 -25.19 34.10 6.66
CA LEU A 156 -24.42 33.55 7.77
C LEU A 156 -23.00 34.10 7.70
N ASN A 157 -22.46 34.52 8.86
CA ASN A 157 -21.04 34.81 8.97
C ASN A 157 -20.22 33.51 8.85
N ARG A 158 -18.94 33.59 8.42
CA ARG A 158 -18.05 32.44 8.18
C ARG A 158 -18.00 31.46 9.36
N LYS A 159 -18.07 31.97 10.60
CA LYS A 159 -18.12 31.15 11.83
C LYS A 159 -19.42 30.34 11.93
N GLN A 160 -20.56 30.97 11.67
CA GLN A 160 -21.88 30.32 11.72
C GLN A 160 -22.01 29.27 10.61
N LEU A 161 -21.48 29.57 9.42
CA LEU A 161 -21.42 28.62 8.33
C LEU A 161 -20.56 27.40 8.69
N GLN A 162 -19.35 27.60 9.23
CA GLN A 162 -18.51 26.47 9.67
C GLN A 162 -19.20 25.60 10.72
N PHE A 163 -19.88 26.21 11.70
CA PHE A 163 -20.65 25.49 12.70
C PHE A 163 -21.80 24.68 12.09
N ALA A 164 -22.54 25.24 11.12
CA ALA A 164 -23.65 24.54 10.47
C ALA A 164 -23.18 23.35 9.60
N LEU A 165 -21.98 23.43 9.02
CA LEU A 165 -21.46 22.41 8.10
C LEU A 165 -20.70 21.29 8.78
N THR A 166 -19.78 21.66 9.66
CA THR A 166 -18.86 20.75 10.33
C THR A 166 -18.70 21.23 11.78
N PRO A 167 -19.73 21.05 12.63
CA PRO A 167 -19.73 21.55 14.00
C PRO A 167 -18.64 20.89 14.85
N ILE A 168 -18.31 19.64 14.53
CA ILE A 168 -17.29 18.85 15.21
C ILE A 168 -16.21 18.52 14.19
N THR A 169 -14.99 18.98 14.46
CA THR A 169 -13.78 18.57 13.74
C THR A 169 -12.94 17.71 14.66
N LEU A 170 -12.64 16.49 14.22
CA LEU A 170 -11.65 15.66 14.90
C LEU A 170 -10.27 16.23 14.61
N VAL A 171 -9.60 16.72 15.65
CA VAL A 171 -8.19 17.11 15.58
C VAL A 171 -7.39 16.00 16.25
N GLU A 172 -6.70 15.21 15.44
CA GLU A 172 -5.85 14.15 15.94
C GLU A 172 -4.50 14.72 16.38
N HIS A 173 -4.22 14.64 17.66
CA HIS A 173 -2.89 14.90 18.20
C HIS A 173 -2.21 13.55 18.44
N SER A 174 -1.29 13.18 17.55
CA SER A 174 -0.49 11.97 17.73
C SER A 174 0.47 12.18 18.90
N THR A 175 0.40 11.30 19.89
CA THR A 175 1.36 11.23 21.01
C THR A 175 2.62 10.43 20.65
N ALA A 176 2.58 9.70 19.53
CA ALA A 176 3.68 8.89 19.07
C ALA A 176 4.80 9.79 18.53
N ASP A 177 6.00 9.62 19.06
CA ASP A 177 7.17 10.24 18.47
C ASP A 177 7.49 9.57 17.12
N LYS A 178 8.23 10.25 16.24
CA LYS A 178 8.61 9.74 14.91
C LYS A 178 9.26 8.35 14.99
N ARG A 179 10.02 8.09 16.06
CA ARG A 179 10.67 6.79 16.32
C ARG A 179 9.65 5.68 16.59
N GLU A 180 8.61 5.96 17.36
CA GLU A 180 7.55 4.99 17.67
C GLU A 180 6.72 4.69 16.42
N GLN A 181 6.43 5.71 15.62
CA GLN A 181 5.71 5.55 14.36
C GLN A 181 6.50 4.70 13.36
N MET A 182 7.80 4.98 13.19
CA MET A 182 8.69 4.15 12.37
C MET A 182 8.87 2.74 12.95
N GLY A 183 8.98 2.64 14.29
CA GLY A 183 9.09 1.39 15.01
C GLY A 183 7.87 0.50 14.84
N SER A 184 6.66 1.06 14.78
CA SER A 184 5.44 0.28 14.51
C SER A 184 5.41 -0.30 13.10
N LEU A 185 5.93 0.44 12.11
CA LEU A 185 5.99 -0.01 10.72
C LEU A 185 7.04 -1.13 10.53
N VAL A 186 8.25 -0.92 11.04
CA VAL A 186 9.40 -1.81 10.80
C VAL A 186 9.47 -2.93 11.84
N GLY A 187 9.09 -2.64 13.08
CA GLY A 187 9.19 -3.56 14.21
C GLY A 187 8.34 -4.83 14.03
N GLY A 188 7.21 -4.74 13.33
CA GLY A 188 6.40 -5.93 13.00
C GLY A 188 7.10 -6.88 12.02
N MET A 189 8.00 -6.38 11.16
CA MET A 189 8.75 -7.18 10.20
C MET A 189 10.06 -7.73 10.78
N LEU A 190 10.56 -7.14 11.87
CA LEU A 190 11.86 -7.46 12.45
C LEU A 190 12.00 -8.95 12.85
N PRO A 191 11.02 -9.62 13.49
CA PRO A 191 11.13 -11.04 13.82
C PRO A 191 11.31 -11.92 12.58
N TYR A 192 10.61 -11.62 11.49
CA TYR A 192 10.73 -12.38 10.24
C TYR A 192 12.11 -12.23 9.61
N ILE A 193 12.64 -11.00 9.60
CA ILE A 193 14.00 -10.74 9.10
C ILE A 193 15.03 -11.47 9.96
N LEU A 194 14.90 -11.42 11.29
CA LEU A 194 15.81 -12.10 12.21
C LEU A 194 15.77 -13.62 12.03
N LEU A 195 14.59 -14.22 11.86
CA LEU A 195 14.46 -15.65 11.57
C LEU A 195 15.13 -16.02 10.25
N MET A 196 14.92 -15.24 9.20
CA MET A 196 15.48 -15.52 7.89
C MET A 196 17.01 -15.37 7.88
N VAL A 197 17.54 -14.31 8.51
CA VAL A 197 18.99 -14.10 8.65
C VAL A 197 19.62 -15.19 9.52
N CYS A 198 18.99 -15.54 10.64
CA CYS A 198 19.46 -16.62 11.52
C CYS A 198 19.53 -17.95 10.75
N GLN A 199 18.51 -18.28 9.96
CA GLN A 199 18.50 -19.46 9.12
C GLN A 199 19.64 -19.44 8.08
N MET A 200 19.86 -18.31 7.41
CA MET A 200 20.97 -18.17 6.45
C MET A 200 22.35 -18.34 7.12
N VAL A 201 22.56 -17.73 8.28
CA VAL A 201 23.84 -17.79 9.02
C VAL A 201 24.09 -19.20 9.59
N ALA A 202 23.05 -19.86 10.09
CA ALA A 202 23.17 -21.20 10.67
C ALA A 202 23.38 -22.29 9.62
N MET A 203 23.04 -22.04 8.35
CA MET A 203 23.05 -23.06 7.30
C MET A 203 24.47 -23.53 6.92
N TYR A 204 25.40 -22.61 6.66
CA TYR A 204 26.78 -22.97 6.27
C TYR A 204 27.53 -23.76 7.35
N PRO A 205 27.53 -23.36 8.64
CA PRO A 205 28.17 -24.12 9.71
C PRO A 205 27.50 -25.46 9.94
N SER A 206 26.17 -25.55 9.83
CA SER A 206 25.45 -26.82 9.99
C SER A 206 25.84 -27.83 8.91
N ILE A 207 26.08 -27.37 7.68
CA ILE A 207 26.51 -28.24 6.58
C ILE A 207 27.95 -28.71 6.80
N ASP A 208 28.87 -27.81 7.15
CA ASP A 208 30.29 -28.17 7.34
C ASP A 208 30.50 -29.06 8.57
N LEU A 209 29.85 -28.76 9.71
CA LEU A 209 29.94 -29.57 10.93
C LEU A 209 29.25 -30.94 10.79
N GLY A 210 28.14 -31.01 10.05
CA GLY A 210 27.38 -32.24 9.89
C GLY A 210 27.90 -33.11 8.75
N ALA A 211 27.77 -32.60 7.52
CA ALA A 211 28.13 -33.34 6.31
C ALA A 211 29.64 -33.30 6.06
N GLY A 212 30.31 -32.18 6.33
CA GLY A 212 31.74 -32.03 6.10
C GLY A 212 32.60 -32.99 6.95
N GLU A 213 32.33 -33.09 8.25
CA GLU A 213 33.02 -34.05 9.13
C GLU A 213 32.74 -35.51 8.77
N LYS A 214 31.54 -35.80 8.25
CA LYS A 214 31.18 -37.14 7.75
C LYS A 214 31.94 -37.46 6.46
N GLU A 215 31.98 -36.55 5.49
CA GLU A 215 32.65 -36.74 4.20
C GLU A 215 34.18 -36.86 4.34
N ARG A 216 34.76 -36.19 5.35
CA ARG A 216 36.21 -36.24 5.63
C ARG A 216 36.62 -37.47 6.46
N GLY A 217 35.68 -38.30 6.92
CA GLY A 217 35.96 -39.50 7.75
C GLY A 217 36.49 -39.18 9.16
N THR A 218 36.48 -37.90 9.55
CA THR A 218 36.99 -37.43 10.84
C THR A 218 36.05 -37.78 11.99
N LEU A 219 34.74 -37.79 11.71
CA LEU A 219 33.70 -38.14 12.67
C LEU A 219 33.84 -39.59 13.18
N GLU A 220 34.16 -40.52 12.29
CA GLU A 220 34.36 -41.95 12.61
C GLU A 220 35.61 -42.16 13.47
N THR A 221 36.69 -41.47 13.15
CA THR A 221 37.95 -41.49 13.93
C THR A 221 37.74 -40.93 15.34
N LEU A 222 36.97 -39.85 15.46
CA LEU A 222 36.68 -39.22 16.75
C LEU A 222 35.80 -40.09 17.65
N LEU A 223 34.88 -40.87 17.07
CA LEU A 223 34.04 -41.84 17.79
C LEU A 223 34.79 -43.08 18.28
N LEU A 224 35.92 -43.41 17.63
CA LEU A 224 36.81 -44.52 18.02
C LEU A 224 37.86 -44.09 19.06
N ALA A 225 38.10 -42.79 19.20
CA ALA A 225 39.02 -42.27 20.21
C ALA A 225 38.49 -42.55 21.63
N PRO A 226 39.35 -42.87 22.62
CA PRO A 226 38.95 -43.19 23.99
C PRO A 226 38.60 -41.92 24.79
N VAL A 227 37.70 -41.11 24.25
CA VAL A 227 37.17 -39.88 24.84
C VAL A 227 35.69 -40.05 25.12
N ARG A 228 35.20 -39.41 26.19
CA ARG A 228 33.79 -39.51 26.58
C ARG A 228 32.92 -38.91 25.47
N ARG A 229 31.73 -39.47 25.20
CA ARG A 229 30.82 -38.97 24.16
C ARG A 229 30.43 -37.48 24.35
N GLY A 230 30.34 -37.02 25.59
CA GLY A 230 30.10 -35.59 25.91
C GLY A 230 31.29 -34.65 25.64
N SER A 231 32.46 -35.16 25.25
CA SER A 231 33.60 -34.34 24.80
C SER A 231 33.68 -34.18 23.27
N ILE A 232 32.86 -34.92 22.52
CA ILE A 232 32.83 -34.98 21.06
C ILE A 232 31.80 -33.98 20.46
N VAL A 233 30.84 -33.52 21.28
CA VAL A 233 29.72 -32.63 20.90
C VAL A 233 29.92 -31.23 21.47
#